data_AF-A0A1B8Y2U3-F1
#
_entry.id   AF-A0A1B8Y2U3-F1
#
_cell.length_a   1.000
_cell.length_b   1.000
_cell.length_c   1.000
_cell.angle_alpha   90.00
_cell.angle_beta   90.00
_cell.angle_gamma   90.00
#
_symmetry.space_group_name_H-M   'P 1'
#
loop_
_entity.id
_entity.type
_entity.pdbx_description
1 polymer ?
#
loop_
_entity_poly.entity_id
_entity_poly.type
_entity_poly.pdbx_seq_one_letter_code
_entity_poly.pdbx_strand_id
1 'polypeptide(L)'
;MISPCSHITWEVKPSQLPAPGEQGAVFLHPMSLSESPFNCPLFGLIFSLGLALLFPSYWFVDRLLSCAVATSAERSQGWALRLLRLLLGVPLYLLLFLLSLPLGILGLLLWAPLHQIRRPFCYQKTSHVPPERVIEGKGTFLFISANLCLLPDGLARFSNLGHTQRRTARICNLLALPRASKEPWGMDGKSEDSASLCSTNDVLAMVETHKEDREFPSEISVGFPEGADFLCLQEVFDGRAARKLRRLLAPSFPHILYDVGPSGPYRCGFRFFNSGLFLASRYPPLAAKYFCYPNARGEDSLAAKGLLCVK
;
A
#
# COMPACT_ATOMS: atom_id res chain seq x y z
N MET A 1 5.96 -3.03 20.99
CA MET A 1 5.64 -1.88 21.86
C MET A 1 4.63 -1.04 21.12
N ILE A 2 3.37 -1.14 21.55
CA ILE A 2 2.26 -0.38 20.99
C ILE A 2 2.33 1.00 21.65
N SER A 3 2.64 2.03 20.86
CA SER A 3 2.60 3.40 21.36
C SER A 3 1.14 3.84 21.50
N PRO A 4 0.76 4.53 22.59
CA PRO A 4 -0.63 4.93 22.83
C PRO A 4 -1.09 5.97 21.80
N CYS A 5 -2.37 5.91 21.44
CA CYS A 5 -3.05 6.96 20.69
C CYS A 5 -2.94 8.28 21.46
N SER A 6 -2.14 9.22 20.94
CA SER A 6 -2.19 10.62 21.36
C SER A 6 -3.42 11.26 20.73
N HIS A 7 -4.42 11.57 21.55
CA HIS A 7 -5.48 12.50 21.20
C HIS A 7 -4.86 13.89 20.98
N ILE A 8 -4.96 14.41 19.76
CA ILE A 8 -4.71 15.82 19.48
C ILE A 8 -6.08 16.48 19.33
N THR A 9 -6.54 17.13 20.39
CA THR A 9 -7.66 18.05 20.37
C THR A 9 -7.17 19.41 19.88
N TRP A 10 -7.68 19.86 18.73
CA TRP A 10 -7.52 21.25 18.32
C TRP A 10 -8.71 22.05 18.86
N GLU A 11 -8.50 22.78 19.94
CA GLU A 11 -9.44 23.81 20.38
C GLU A 11 -9.00 25.15 19.74
N VAL A 12 -9.73 25.63 18.74
CA VAL A 12 -9.46 26.93 18.13
C VAL A 12 -10.10 28.00 19.00
N LYS A 13 -9.30 28.63 19.87
CA LYS A 13 -9.70 29.87 20.56
C LYS A 13 -9.93 30.97 19.51
N PRO A 14 -11.14 31.60 19.45
CA PRO A 14 -11.48 32.56 18.41
C PRO A 14 -10.89 33.98 18.61
N SER A 15 -9.66 34.10 19.12
CA SER A 15 -9.04 35.41 19.37
C SER A 15 -7.64 35.62 18.77
N GLN A 16 -7.23 34.78 17.84
CA GLN A 16 -5.99 34.97 17.05
C GLN A 16 -6.15 34.46 15.60
N LEU A 17 -7.27 34.75 14.92
CA LEU A 17 -7.34 34.55 13.47
C LEU A 17 -6.69 35.74 12.75
N PRO A 18 -5.65 35.54 11.91
CA PRO A 18 -5.33 36.51 10.87
C PRO A 18 -6.50 36.58 9.87
N ALA A 19 -6.73 37.78 9.32
CA ALA A 19 -7.83 38.15 8.44
C ALA A 19 -8.04 37.17 7.26
N PRO A 20 -9.28 37.07 6.73
CA PRO A 20 -9.64 36.04 5.76
C PRO A 20 -9.02 36.32 4.40
N GLY A 21 -7.92 35.62 4.13
CA GLY A 21 -7.31 35.54 2.81
C GLY A 21 -6.08 34.65 2.91
N GLU A 22 -6.23 33.36 2.59
CA GLU A 22 -5.19 32.44 2.06
C GLU A 22 -5.45 30.94 2.31
N GLN A 23 -6.48 30.53 3.06
CA GLN A 23 -6.70 29.09 3.32
C GLN A 23 -7.52 28.34 2.25
N GLY A 24 -8.12 29.05 1.29
CA GLY A 24 -8.76 28.46 0.10
C GLY A 24 -7.77 28.03 -1.00
N ALA A 25 -6.47 28.27 -0.83
CA ALA A 25 -5.45 28.18 -1.90
C ALA A 25 -4.67 26.84 -1.95
N VAL A 26 -4.98 25.85 -1.11
CA VAL A 26 -4.21 24.59 -1.08
C VAL A 26 -4.47 23.69 -2.31
N PHE A 27 -5.54 23.97 -3.07
CA PHE A 27 -5.95 23.25 -4.29
C PHE A 27 -5.73 24.03 -5.59
N LEU A 28 -4.79 24.98 -5.67
CA LEU A 28 -4.68 25.84 -6.85
C LEU A 28 -4.33 25.13 -8.18
N HIS A 29 -3.88 23.87 -8.17
CA HIS A 29 -3.86 23.03 -9.38
C HIS A 29 -4.01 21.55 -9.02
N PRO A 30 -5.23 20.97 -9.02
CA PRO A 30 -5.38 19.52 -9.02
C PRO A 30 -4.69 18.94 -10.26
N MET A 31 -3.81 17.95 -10.07
CA MET A 31 -3.18 17.26 -11.21
C MET A 31 -4.21 16.36 -11.88
N SER A 32 -4.22 16.37 -13.22
CA SER A 32 -5.06 15.46 -13.99
C SER A 32 -4.70 14.01 -13.70
N LEU A 33 -5.72 13.19 -13.47
CA LEU A 33 -5.58 11.75 -13.26
C LEU A 33 -5.17 11.09 -14.58
N SER A 34 -3.94 10.58 -14.64
CA SER A 34 -3.41 9.95 -15.84
C SER A 34 -3.05 8.50 -15.61
N GLU A 35 -3.45 7.69 -16.58
CA GLU A 35 -3.16 6.27 -16.59
C GLU A 35 -1.69 5.98 -16.95
N SER A 36 -1.06 6.87 -17.71
CA SER A 36 0.34 6.78 -18.09
C SER A 36 1.25 7.54 -17.10
N PRO A 37 2.42 6.97 -16.72
CA PRO A 37 3.44 7.66 -15.94
C PRO A 37 4.14 8.80 -16.71
N PHE A 38 4.05 8.81 -18.05
CA PHE A 38 4.74 9.78 -18.92
C PHE A 38 3.78 10.40 -19.94
N ASN A 39 4.10 11.61 -20.38
CA ASN A 39 3.36 12.29 -21.45
C ASN A 39 3.64 11.67 -22.83
N CYS A 40 4.84 11.12 -23.03
CA CYS A 40 5.25 10.49 -24.27
C CYS A 40 5.33 8.96 -24.09
N PRO A 41 4.71 8.14 -24.96
CA PRO A 41 4.80 6.68 -24.90
C PRO A 41 6.24 6.16 -25.04
N LEU A 42 7.10 6.84 -25.81
CA LEU A 42 8.50 6.48 -25.97
C LEU A 42 9.24 6.47 -24.63
N PHE A 43 9.00 7.46 -23.76
CA PHE A 43 9.57 7.48 -22.41
C PHE A 43 9.06 6.31 -21.58
N GLY A 44 7.78 5.93 -21.72
CA GLY A 44 7.25 4.71 -21.11
C GLY A 44 7.97 3.45 -21.58
N LEU A 45 8.30 3.36 -22.86
CA LEU A 45 9.02 2.22 -23.44
C LEU A 45 10.48 2.17 -22.96
N ILE A 46 11.20 3.29 -23.01
CA ILE A 46 12.59 3.37 -22.51
C ILE A 46 12.63 3.08 -21.01
N PHE A 47 11.67 3.60 -20.24
CA PHE A 47 11.54 3.31 -18.82
C PHE A 47 11.33 1.82 -18.55
N SER A 48 10.44 1.19 -19.31
CA SER A 48 10.15 -0.24 -19.20
C SER A 48 11.35 -1.09 -19.58
N LEU A 49 12.09 -0.71 -20.63
CA LEU A 49 13.33 -1.36 -21.04
C LEU A 49 14.42 -1.21 -19.98
N GLY A 50 14.61 -0.02 -19.42
CA GLY A 50 15.56 0.22 -18.33
C GLY A 50 15.24 -0.64 -17.11
N LEU A 51 13.96 -0.73 -16.73
CA LEU A 51 13.52 -1.60 -15.65
C LEU A 51 13.73 -3.10 -15.97
N ALA A 52 13.49 -3.53 -17.20
CA ALA A 52 13.72 -4.91 -17.64
C ALA A 52 15.21 -5.29 -17.59
N LEU A 53 16.11 -4.39 -18.00
CA LEU A 53 17.55 -4.58 -17.92
C LEU A 53 18.08 -4.57 -16.48
N LEU A 54 17.48 -3.75 -15.61
CA LEU A 54 17.81 -3.68 -14.18
C LEU A 54 17.31 -4.89 -13.39
N PHE A 55 16.22 -5.52 -13.84
CA PHE A 55 15.51 -6.54 -13.08
C PHE A 55 16.38 -7.75 -12.66
N PRO A 56 17.23 -8.35 -13.51
CA PRO A 56 18.07 -9.48 -13.10
C PRO A 56 18.98 -9.13 -11.91
N SER A 57 19.65 -7.98 -11.97
CA SER A 57 20.51 -7.49 -10.89
C SER A 57 19.72 -7.29 -9.60
N TYR A 58 18.58 -6.61 -9.67
CA TYR A 58 17.67 -6.44 -8.54
C TYR A 58 17.23 -7.79 -7.95
N TRP A 59 16.83 -8.75 -8.79
CA TRP A 59 16.35 -10.05 -8.35
C TRP A 59 17.45 -10.85 -7.65
N PHE A 60 18.67 -10.87 -8.19
CA PHE A 60 19.77 -11.59 -7.57
C PHE A 60 20.17 -10.99 -6.22
N VAL A 61 20.14 -9.66 -6.07
CA VAL A 61 20.33 -9.01 -4.75
C VAL A 61 19.22 -9.42 -3.78
N ASP A 62 17.96 -9.42 -4.22
CA ASP A 62 16.82 -9.86 -3.38
C ASP A 62 16.97 -11.33 -2.92
N ARG A 63 17.45 -12.21 -3.80
CA ARG A 63 17.74 -13.62 -3.46
C ARG A 63 18.97 -13.78 -2.58
N LEU A 64 20.03 -13.00 -2.82
CA LEU A 64 21.23 -12.96 -1.99
C LEU A 64 20.88 -12.60 -0.54
N LEU A 65 20.10 -11.52 -0.35
CA LEU A 65 19.57 -11.13 0.95
C LEU A 65 18.67 -12.22 1.55
N SER A 66 17.85 -12.86 0.72
CA SER A 66 16.99 -13.97 1.19
C SER A 66 17.78 -15.17 1.70
N CYS A 67 18.96 -15.44 1.15
CA CYS A 67 19.87 -16.48 1.64
C CYS A 67 20.60 -16.06 2.91
N ALA A 68 21.03 -14.79 2.98
CA ALA A 68 21.80 -14.24 4.10
C ALA A 68 20.96 -14.01 5.36
N VAL A 69 19.68 -13.64 5.20
CA VAL A 69 18.79 -13.26 6.29
C VAL A 69 17.69 -14.30 6.47
N ALA A 70 17.72 -15.01 7.60
CA ALA A 70 16.71 -16.00 7.96
C ALA A 70 15.58 -15.39 8.80
N THR A 71 14.35 -15.84 8.58
CA THR A 71 13.22 -15.55 9.48
C THR A 71 13.28 -16.43 10.73
N SER A 72 12.60 -16.04 11.82
CA SER A 72 12.47 -16.84 13.05
C SER A 72 11.90 -18.23 12.78
N ALA A 73 10.94 -18.35 11.86
CA ALA A 73 10.40 -19.64 11.43
C ALA A 73 11.47 -20.50 10.75
N GLU A 74 12.28 -19.93 9.85
CA GLU A 74 13.38 -20.65 9.20
C GLU A 74 14.52 -20.98 10.18
N ARG A 75 14.74 -20.15 11.21
CA ARG A 75 15.72 -20.46 12.26
C ARG A 75 15.36 -21.73 13.03
N SER A 76 14.08 -22.06 13.14
CA SER A 76 13.61 -23.28 13.79
C SER A 76 13.76 -24.55 12.94
N GLN A 77 13.97 -24.43 11.61
CA GLN A 77 14.06 -25.56 10.68
C GLN A 77 15.42 -26.30 10.67
N GLY A 78 16.30 -26.01 11.63
CA GLY A 78 17.61 -26.65 11.77
C GLY A 78 18.76 -25.83 11.18
N TRP A 79 19.95 -26.01 11.74
CA TRP A 79 21.15 -25.26 11.40
C TRP A 79 21.77 -25.68 10.06
N ALA A 80 21.70 -26.98 9.72
CA ALA A 80 22.32 -27.54 8.51
C ALA A 80 21.74 -26.95 7.21
N LEU A 81 20.40 -26.87 7.11
CA LEU A 81 19.73 -26.26 5.95
C LEU A 81 20.10 -24.78 5.77
N ARG A 82 20.28 -24.06 6.88
CA ARG A 82 20.67 -22.65 6.87
C ARG A 82 22.11 -22.49 6.43
N LEU A 83 23.01 -23.32 6.96
CA LEU A 83 24.40 -23.33 6.55
C LEU A 83 24.52 -23.66 5.06
N LEU A 84 23.76 -24.63 4.55
CA LEU A 84 23.71 -24.95 3.13
C LEU A 84 23.25 -23.75 2.28
N ARG A 85 22.18 -23.06 2.68
CA ARG A 85 21.71 -21.84 1.98
C ARG A 85 22.75 -20.73 1.99
N LEU A 86 23.49 -20.58 3.09
CA LEU A 86 24.56 -19.59 3.18
C LEU A 86 25.76 -19.97 2.31
N LEU A 87 26.27 -21.20 2.43
CA LEU A 87 27.48 -21.65 1.75
C LEU A 87 27.32 -21.85 0.24
N LEU A 88 26.13 -22.25 -0.24
CA LEU A 88 25.89 -22.42 -1.67
C LEU A 88 25.13 -21.24 -2.26
N GLY A 89 24.09 -20.77 -1.57
CA GLY A 89 23.20 -19.73 -2.10
C GLY A 89 23.86 -18.36 -2.19
N VAL A 90 24.58 -17.94 -1.15
CA VAL A 90 25.26 -16.62 -1.14
C VAL A 90 26.29 -16.50 -2.27
N PRO A 91 27.28 -17.40 -2.42
CA PRO A 91 28.26 -17.25 -3.50
C PRO A 91 27.63 -17.39 -4.89
N LEU A 92 26.64 -18.29 -5.05
CA LEU A 92 25.94 -18.44 -6.33
C LEU A 92 25.21 -17.14 -6.73
N TYR A 93 24.39 -16.57 -5.84
CA TYR A 93 23.65 -15.35 -6.15
C TYR A 93 24.55 -14.12 -6.24
N LEU A 94 25.66 -14.09 -5.50
CA LEU A 94 26.68 -13.04 -5.65
C LEU A 94 27.33 -13.10 -7.04
N LEU A 95 27.73 -14.28 -7.51
CA LEU A 95 28.28 -14.45 -8.85
C LEU A 95 27.28 -14.03 -9.92
N LEU A 96 26.03 -14.49 -9.83
CA LEU A 96 24.96 -14.12 -10.76
C LEU A 96 24.68 -12.61 -10.75
N PHE A 97 24.72 -11.97 -9.58
CA PHE A 97 24.61 -10.52 -9.46
C PHE A 97 25.74 -9.82 -10.22
N LEU A 98 27.00 -10.20 -9.98
CA LEU A 98 28.17 -9.61 -10.63
C LEU A 98 28.12 -9.78 -12.16
N LEU A 99 27.70 -10.96 -12.65
CA LEU A 99 27.53 -11.21 -14.08
C LEU A 99 26.42 -10.36 -14.70
N SER A 100 25.34 -10.09 -13.97
CA SER A 100 24.22 -9.25 -14.44
C SER A 100 24.48 -7.75 -14.31
N LEU A 101 25.50 -7.35 -13.56
CA LEU A 101 25.76 -5.96 -13.17
C LEU A 101 25.97 -5.01 -14.37
N PRO A 102 26.63 -5.40 -15.48
CA PRO A 102 26.73 -4.55 -16.66
C PRO A 102 25.37 -4.19 -17.26
N LEU A 103 24.45 -5.16 -17.34
CA LEU A 103 23.07 -4.92 -17.78
C LEU A 103 22.33 -4.03 -16.77
N GLY A 104 22.56 -4.25 -15.47
CA GLY A 104 22.01 -3.43 -14.41
C GLY A 104 22.43 -1.96 -14.51
N ILE A 105 23.71 -1.68 -14.77
CA ILE A 105 24.22 -0.32 -14.98
C ILE A 105 23.56 0.32 -16.21
N LEU A 106 23.48 -0.40 -17.33
CA LEU A 106 22.79 0.11 -18.52
C LEU A 106 21.32 0.41 -18.24
N GLY A 107 20.64 -0.48 -17.51
CA GLY A 107 19.27 -0.29 -17.05
C GLY A 107 19.11 0.97 -16.20
N LEU A 108 20.02 1.19 -15.23
CA LEU A 108 20.03 2.39 -14.39
C LEU A 108 20.24 3.67 -15.19
N LEU A 109 21.12 3.66 -16.19
CA LEU A 109 21.36 4.82 -17.06
C LEU A 109 20.13 5.22 -17.88
N LEU A 110 19.34 4.24 -18.34
CA LEU A 110 18.08 4.50 -19.05
C LEU A 110 16.95 4.92 -18.09
N TRP A 111 16.88 4.28 -16.93
CA TRP A 111 15.79 4.41 -15.97
C TRP A 111 15.87 5.67 -15.11
N ALA A 112 17.07 6.04 -14.62
CA ALA A 112 17.25 7.10 -13.64
C ALA A 112 16.89 8.52 -14.14
N PRO A 113 17.25 8.93 -15.38
CA PRO A 113 16.86 10.25 -15.88
C PRO A 113 15.35 10.38 -16.07
N LEU A 114 14.69 9.31 -16.51
CA LEU A 114 13.25 9.30 -16.73
C LEU A 114 12.46 9.45 -15.44
N HIS A 115 13.03 9.07 -14.30
CA HIS A 115 12.37 9.27 -13.01
C HIS A 115 12.16 10.73 -12.62
N GLN A 116 12.99 11.66 -13.12
CA GLN A 116 12.83 13.10 -12.87
C GLN A 116 11.59 13.68 -13.57
N ILE A 117 11.24 13.14 -14.73
CA ILE A 117 10.13 13.61 -15.56
C ILE A 117 8.86 12.76 -15.38
N ARG A 118 8.93 11.72 -14.55
CA ARG A 118 7.81 10.84 -14.27
C ARG A 118 6.76 11.58 -13.45
N ARG A 119 5.49 11.32 -13.74
CA ARG A 119 4.38 11.79 -12.90
C ARG A 119 4.51 11.23 -11.47
N PRO A 120 4.05 11.98 -10.46
CA PRO A 120 4.22 11.63 -9.06
C PRO A 120 3.37 10.44 -8.61
N PHE A 121 2.40 10.01 -9.41
CA PHE A 121 1.59 8.82 -9.19
C PHE A 121 1.00 8.37 -10.52
N CYS A 122 0.51 7.15 -10.57
CA CYS A 122 -0.22 6.59 -11.69
C CYS A 122 -1.66 6.29 -11.28
N TYR A 123 -2.59 6.48 -12.20
CA TYR A 123 -4.00 6.14 -12.02
C TYR A 123 -4.36 4.89 -12.83
N GLN A 124 -5.30 4.09 -12.35
CA GLN A 124 -5.90 3.00 -13.10
C GLN A 124 -7.41 3.11 -12.95
N LYS A 125 -8.10 3.12 -14.09
CA LYS A 125 -9.54 2.94 -14.17
C LYS A 125 -9.84 1.57 -14.76
N THR A 126 -10.79 0.85 -14.17
CA THR A 126 -11.29 -0.41 -14.71
C THR A 126 -12.74 -0.24 -15.15
N SER A 127 -12.96 -0.24 -16.48
CA SER A 127 -14.23 0.15 -17.12
C SER A 127 -15.37 -0.88 -17.01
N HIS A 128 -15.10 -2.08 -16.50
CA HIS A 128 -16.08 -3.18 -16.46
C HIS A 128 -17.03 -3.13 -15.26
N VAL A 129 -16.79 -2.24 -14.30
CA VAL A 129 -17.66 -2.05 -13.15
C VAL A 129 -18.68 -0.96 -13.50
N PRO A 130 -19.99 -1.25 -13.52
CA PRO A 130 -20.99 -0.20 -13.73
C PRO A 130 -20.78 0.88 -12.66
N PRO A 131 -20.86 2.18 -13.01
CA PRO A 131 -20.64 3.25 -12.05
C PRO A 131 -21.59 3.03 -10.87
N GLU A 132 -21.02 2.88 -9.68
CA GLU A 132 -21.82 2.78 -8.46
C GLU A 132 -22.65 4.06 -8.37
N ARG A 133 -23.96 3.89 -8.16
CA ARG A 133 -24.94 4.98 -8.24
C ARG A 133 -24.45 6.16 -7.40
N VAL A 134 -24.54 7.37 -7.96
CA VAL A 134 -24.35 8.61 -7.20
C VAL A 134 -25.25 8.49 -5.98
N ILE A 135 -24.67 8.56 -4.78
CA ILE A 135 -25.46 8.50 -3.55
C ILE A 135 -26.26 9.80 -3.49
N GLU A 136 -27.53 9.75 -3.88
CA GLU A 136 -28.48 10.83 -3.65
C GLU A 136 -28.89 10.80 -2.17
N GLY A 137 -28.35 11.74 -1.37
CA GLY A 137 -28.69 11.89 0.05
C GLY A 137 -27.53 11.65 1.02
N LYS A 138 -27.85 11.28 2.27
CA LYS A 138 -26.86 10.98 3.31
C LYS A 138 -26.27 9.59 3.09
N GLY A 139 -25.03 9.52 2.62
CA GLY A 139 -24.24 8.29 2.52
C GLY A 139 -23.33 8.09 3.73
N THR A 140 -23.06 6.83 4.06
CA THR A 140 -21.95 6.46 4.96
C THR A 140 -20.84 5.86 4.12
N PHE A 141 -19.61 6.30 4.35
CA PHE A 141 -18.43 5.80 3.66
C PHE A 141 -17.55 5.03 4.64
N LEU A 142 -17.06 3.87 4.20
CA LEU A 142 -16.16 3.02 4.97
C LEU A 142 -14.73 3.15 4.43
N PHE A 143 -13.83 3.60 5.30
CA PHE A 143 -12.40 3.73 5.03
C PHE A 143 -11.62 2.65 5.78
N ILE A 144 -10.72 1.97 5.08
CA ILE A 144 -9.72 1.09 5.68
C ILE A 144 -8.34 1.67 5.44
N SER A 145 -7.54 1.77 6.50
CA SER A 145 -6.11 2.09 6.40
C SER A 145 -5.27 0.94 6.95
N ALA A 146 -4.28 0.49 6.20
CA ALA A 146 -3.43 -0.63 6.62
C ALA A 146 -2.01 -0.55 6.08
N ASN A 147 -1.04 -0.74 6.98
CA ASN A 147 0.35 -0.96 6.61
C ASN A 147 0.57 -2.45 6.33
N LEU A 148 0.94 -2.79 5.09
CA LEU A 148 1.02 -4.19 4.65
C LEU A 148 2.42 -4.78 4.69
N CYS A 149 3.46 -3.97 4.89
CA CYS A 149 4.87 -4.38 4.89
C CYS A 149 5.20 -5.28 3.67
N LEU A 150 4.87 -4.81 2.46
CA LEU A 150 5.13 -5.50 1.20
C LEU A 150 6.45 -5.03 0.60
N LEU A 151 7.54 -5.34 1.30
CA LEU A 151 8.90 -5.13 0.83
C LEU A 151 9.33 -6.26 -0.14
N PRO A 152 10.40 -6.04 -0.94
CA PRO A 152 11.12 -7.14 -1.58
C PRO A 152 11.43 -8.24 -0.56
N ASP A 153 11.32 -9.49 -0.97
CA ASP A 153 11.37 -10.67 -0.09
C ASP A 153 12.63 -10.70 0.79
N GLY A 154 13.78 -10.32 0.24
CA GLY A 154 15.05 -10.23 0.96
C GLY A 154 15.01 -9.20 2.08
N LEU A 155 14.40 -8.04 1.83
CA LEU A 155 14.26 -6.97 2.83
C LEU A 155 13.15 -7.26 3.84
N ALA A 156 12.06 -7.90 3.41
CA ALA A 156 10.95 -8.28 4.28
C ALA A 156 11.41 -9.18 5.45
N ARG A 157 12.49 -9.94 5.27
CA ARG A 157 13.06 -10.84 6.28
C ARG A 157 13.64 -10.13 7.49
N PHE A 158 14.07 -8.86 7.35
CA PHE A 158 14.49 -8.04 8.49
C PHE A 158 13.31 -7.76 9.44
N SER A 159 12.10 -7.66 8.90
CA SER A 159 10.86 -7.59 9.67
C SER A 159 10.28 -8.97 10.00
N ASN A 160 11.07 -10.04 9.86
CA ASN A 160 10.64 -11.43 10.06
C ASN A 160 9.49 -11.87 9.13
N LEU A 161 9.37 -11.25 7.95
CA LEU A 161 8.37 -11.57 6.94
C LEU A 161 9.03 -12.27 5.74
N GLY A 162 8.25 -13.08 5.03
CA GLY A 162 8.71 -13.72 3.81
C GLY A 162 7.54 -14.00 2.87
N HIS A 163 7.86 -14.41 1.64
CA HIS A 163 6.86 -14.73 0.61
C HIS A 163 5.89 -13.57 0.34
N THR A 164 6.40 -12.36 0.15
CA THR A 164 5.64 -11.13 -0.14
C THR A 164 4.56 -11.38 -1.20
N GLN A 165 4.87 -12.13 -2.25
CA GLN A 165 3.93 -12.46 -3.32
C GLN A 165 2.74 -13.34 -2.89
N ARG A 166 2.95 -14.29 -1.96
CA ARG A 166 1.87 -15.15 -1.41
C ARG A 166 1.05 -14.38 -0.38
N ARG A 167 1.72 -13.60 0.48
CA ARG A 167 1.08 -12.70 1.44
C ARG A 167 0.15 -11.72 0.73
N THR A 168 0.63 -11.10 -0.34
CA THR A 168 -0.17 -10.18 -1.16
C THR A 168 -1.44 -10.85 -1.67
N ALA A 169 -1.36 -12.07 -2.21
CA ALA A 169 -2.54 -12.79 -2.71
C ALA A 169 -3.57 -13.05 -1.58
N ARG A 170 -3.10 -13.48 -0.41
CA ARG A 170 -3.97 -13.69 0.76
C ARG A 170 -4.61 -12.39 1.24
N ILE A 171 -3.84 -11.30 1.33
CA ILE A 171 -4.35 -9.98 1.72
C ILE A 171 -5.43 -9.52 0.73
N CYS A 172 -5.20 -9.66 -0.58
CA CYS A 172 -6.21 -9.33 -1.58
C CYS A 172 -7.50 -10.13 -1.41
N ASN A 173 -7.42 -11.43 -1.11
CA ASN A 173 -8.61 -12.24 -0.88
C ASN A 173 -9.43 -11.76 0.33
N LEU A 174 -8.78 -11.20 1.34
CA LEU A 174 -9.45 -10.62 2.50
C LEU A 174 -10.05 -9.24 2.19
N LEU A 175 -9.35 -8.42 1.39
CA LEU A 175 -9.78 -7.06 1.06
C LEU A 175 -10.80 -6.98 -0.09
N ALA A 176 -10.83 -7.97 -0.97
CA ALA A 176 -11.69 -7.98 -2.15
C ALA A 176 -13.11 -8.49 -1.86
N LEU A 177 -13.46 -8.74 -0.60
CA LEU A 177 -14.77 -9.25 -0.22
C LEU A 177 -15.88 -8.31 -0.74
N PRO A 178 -16.92 -8.86 -1.42
CA PRO A 178 -18.07 -8.10 -1.86
C PRO A 178 -18.73 -7.37 -0.68
N ARG A 179 -19.40 -6.25 -0.98
CA ARG A 179 -20.35 -5.66 -0.04
C ARG A 179 -21.46 -6.69 0.14
N ALA A 180 -21.70 -7.19 1.36
CA ALA A 180 -22.98 -7.82 1.64
C ALA A 180 -24.07 -6.82 1.25
N SER A 181 -25.05 -7.24 0.46
CA SER A 181 -26.19 -6.41 0.13
C SER A 181 -26.85 -6.01 1.45
N LYS A 182 -26.66 -4.74 1.86
CA LYS A 182 -27.55 -4.14 2.85
C LYS A 182 -28.91 -4.05 2.17
N GLU A 183 -29.77 -5.03 2.42
CA GLU A 183 -31.20 -4.85 2.22
C GLU A 183 -31.60 -3.55 2.93
N PRO A 184 -32.38 -2.67 2.28
CA PRO A 184 -32.91 -1.48 2.93
C PRO A 184 -33.69 -1.93 4.15
N TRP A 185 -33.46 -1.30 5.30
CA TRP A 185 -34.27 -1.49 6.50
C TRP A 185 -35.76 -1.24 6.17
N GLY A 186 -36.47 -2.32 5.89
CA GLY A 186 -37.93 -2.39 5.81
C GLY A 186 -38.44 -3.03 7.10
N MET A 187 -39.40 -2.36 7.73
CA MET A 187 -40.10 -2.85 8.91
C MET A 187 -40.84 -4.18 8.66
N ASP A 188 -41.00 -4.91 9.76
CA ASP A 188 -42.02 -5.92 10.08
C ASP A 188 -41.95 -7.31 9.41
N GLY A 189 -41.72 -8.33 10.26
CA GLY A 189 -42.07 -9.71 9.94
C GLY A 189 -41.36 -10.75 10.82
N LYS A 190 -42.05 -11.28 11.82
CA LYS A 190 -41.69 -12.50 12.57
C LYS A 190 -41.53 -13.71 11.63
N SER A 191 -40.45 -14.49 11.76
CA SER A 191 -40.49 -15.84 12.37
C SER A 191 -39.13 -16.53 12.32
N GLU A 192 -38.92 -17.36 13.34
CA GLU A 192 -37.92 -18.43 13.54
C GLU A 192 -37.89 -19.41 12.33
N ASP A 193 -36.93 -20.28 12.04
CA ASP A 193 -35.91 -21.02 12.80
C ASP A 193 -34.88 -21.57 11.79
N SER A 194 -33.58 -21.58 12.09
CA SER A 194 -32.69 -22.71 11.74
C SER A 194 -31.30 -22.56 12.36
N ALA A 195 -30.92 -23.64 13.06
CA ALA A 195 -29.80 -23.77 13.96
C ALA A 195 -28.40 -23.60 13.35
N SER A 196 -27.58 -22.85 14.09
CA SER A 196 -26.23 -23.17 14.57
C SER A 196 -25.47 -24.33 13.92
N LEU A 197 -24.26 -24.04 13.41
CA LEU A 197 -23.08 -24.89 13.55
C LEU A 197 -21.81 -24.02 13.47
N CYS A 198 -21.35 -23.53 14.63
CA CYS A 198 -19.96 -23.38 15.07
C CYS A 198 -19.93 -22.51 16.34
N SER A 199 -19.96 -23.17 17.50
CA SER A 199 -19.81 -22.55 18.81
C SER A 199 -18.50 -21.75 18.88
N THR A 200 -18.61 -20.44 19.12
CA THR A 200 -17.49 -19.56 19.45
C THR A 200 -17.77 -18.85 20.77
N ASN A 201 -18.41 -19.54 21.71
CA ASN A 201 -18.82 -18.94 22.99
C ASN A 201 -17.72 -18.94 24.07
N ASP A 202 -16.53 -19.48 23.79
CA ASP A 202 -15.50 -19.65 24.83
C ASP A 202 -14.32 -18.66 24.76
N VAL A 203 -14.38 -17.61 23.92
CA VAL A 203 -13.31 -16.58 23.86
C VAL A 203 -13.82 -15.17 24.12
N LEU A 204 -15.13 -14.98 24.31
CA LEU A 204 -15.73 -13.65 24.51
C LEU A 204 -16.00 -13.35 25.99
N ALA A 205 -15.06 -13.69 26.87
CA ALA A 205 -15.06 -13.25 28.25
C ALA A 205 -13.75 -12.52 28.55
N MET A 206 -13.90 -11.24 28.93
CA MET A 206 -12.89 -10.36 29.52
C MET A 206 -11.99 -9.56 28.57
N VAL A 207 -12.62 -8.66 27.81
CA VAL A 207 -12.14 -7.27 27.74
C VAL A 207 -13.35 -6.34 27.87
N GLU A 208 -13.83 -6.15 29.10
CA GLU A 208 -14.74 -5.03 29.41
C GLU A 208 -13.92 -3.74 29.38
N THR A 209 -13.74 -3.17 28.18
CA THR A 209 -13.35 -1.76 28.09
C THR A 209 -14.51 -0.93 28.60
N HIS A 210 -14.26 -0.16 29.66
CA HIS A 210 -15.11 0.91 30.19
C HIS A 210 -15.94 1.58 29.08
N LYS A 211 -17.26 1.37 29.12
CA LYS A 211 -18.25 2.14 28.36
C LYS A 211 -18.37 3.52 29.00
N GLU A 212 -17.39 4.39 28.74
CA GLU A 212 -17.60 5.84 28.82
C GLU A 212 -18.11 6.32 27.45
N ASP A 213 -19.00 7.30 27.48
CA ASP A 213 -19.77 7.88 26.36
C ASP A 213 -18.94 8.22 25.12
N ARG A 214 -18.59 7.23 24.32
CA ARG A 214 -18.03 7.45 22.98
C ARG A 214 -19.18 7.47 21.98
N GLU A 215 -19.34 8.62 21.33
CA GLU A 215 -20.31 8.90 20.24
C GLU A 215 -20.23 7.89 19.09
N PHE A 216 -19.14 7.10 19.02
CA PHE A 216 -18.93 6.02 18.06
C PHE A 216 -18.49 4.72 18.76
N PRO A 217 -19.12 3.57 18.45
CA PRO A 217 -18.69 2.29 18.99
C PRO A 217 -17.29 1.95 18.49
N SER A 218 -16.38 1.67 19.41
CA SER A 218 -15.04 1.16 19.10
C SER A 218 -15.06 -0.35 19.32
N GLU A 219 -14.92 -1.12 18.24
CA GLU A 219 -14.95 -2.59 18.27
C GLU A 219 -13.63 -3.16 17.74
N ILE A 220 -13.15 -4.24 18.36
CA ILE A 220 -12.06 -5.05 17.83
C ILE A 220 -12.70 -6.20 17.07
N SER A 221 -12.61 -6.18 15.74
CA SER A 221 -13.10 -7.26 14.89
C SER A 221 -11.99 -8.18 14.43
N VAL A 222 -12.30 -9.48 14.33
CA VAL A 222 -11.42 -10.51 13.75
C VAL A 222 -11.54 -10.52 12.22
N GLY A 223 -12.68 -10.05 11.69
CA GLY A 223 -12.96 -9.98 10.26
C GLY A 223 -12.58 -8.61 9.65
N PHE A 224 -12.23 -8.60 8.37
CA PHE A 224 -12.17 -7.35 7.63
C PHE A 224 -13.60 -6.82 7.43
N PRO A 225 -13.86 -5.52 7.65
CA PRO A 225 -15.19 -4.99 7.49
C PRO A 225 -15.58 -5.07 6.01
N GLU A 226 -16.72 -5.70 5.75
CA GLU A 226 -17.22 -5.91 4.40
C GLU A 226 -17.65 -4.59 3.76
N GLY A 227 -17.50 -4.49 2.44
CA GLY A 227 -18.01 -3.35 1.69
C GLY A 227 -17.23 -2.04 1.90
N ALA A 228 -15.92 -2.11 2.16
CA ALA A 228 -15.08 -0.92 2.18
C ALA A 228 -15.20 -0.11 0.88
N ASP A 229 -15.29 1.21 1.03
CA ASP A 229 -15.40 2.16 -0.09
C ASP A 229 -14.02 2.67 -0.52
N PHE A 230 -13.12 2.84 0.46
CA PHE A 230 -11.76 3.33 0.25
C PHE A 230 -10.73 2.48 1.01
N LEU A 231 -9.67 2.08 0.32
CA LEU A 231 -8.51 1.36 0.88
C LEU A 231 -7.25 2.21 0.79
N CYS A 232 -6.76 2.71 1.91
CA CYS A 232 -5.51 3.46 2.04
C CYS A 232 -4.40 2.53 2.55
N LEU A 233 -3.56 2.03 1.66
CA LEU A 233 -2.52 1.05 2.00
C LEU A 233 -1.14 1.71 2.06
N GLN A 234 -0.34 1.32 3.06
CA GLN A 234 1.05 1.76 3.24
C GLN A 234 2.04 0.59 3.13
N GLU A 235 3.30 0.95 2.88
CA GLU A 235 4.44 0.04 2.66
C GLU A 235 4.24 -0.97 1.52
N VAL A 236 3.57 -0.53 0.45
CA VAL A 236 3.46 -1.26 -0.81
C VAL A 236 4.68 -0.98 -1.70
N PHE A 237 5.86 -1.43 -1.27
CA PHE A 237 7.14 -1.10 -1.93
C PHE A 237 7.52 -2.05 -3.07
N ASP A 238 7.21 -3.35 -2.97
CA ASP A 238 7.53 -4.32 -4.03
C ASP A 238 6.60 -4.11 -5.24
N GLY A 239 7.19 -3.73 -6.38
CA GLY A 239 6.42 -3.45 -7.60
C GLY A 239 5.63 -4.63 -8.16
N ARG A 240 6.02 -5.88 -7.86
CA ARG A 240 5.24 -7.07 -8.27
C ARG A 240 4.04 -7.26 -7.36
N ALA A 241 4.18 -7.01 -6.07
CA ALA A 241 3.11 -7.00 -5.09
C ALA A 241 2.09 -5.88 -5.42
N ALA A 242 2.56 -4.67 -5.71
CA ALA A 242 1.72 -3.56 -6.16
C ALA A 242 0.92 -3.91 -7.44
N ARG A 243 1.57 -4.55 -8.43
CA ARG A 243 0.91 -5.02 -9.65
C ARG A 243 -0.16 -6.08 -9.36
N LYS A 244 0.11 -6.98 -8.41
CA LYS A 244 -0.84 -8.01 -7.98
C LYS A 244 -2.03 -7.41 -7.23
N LEU A 245 -1.80 -6.47 -6.31
CA LEU A 245 -2.84 -5.68 -5.64
C LEU A 245 -3.77 -5.02 -6.66
N ARG A 246 -3.19 -4.26 -7.61
CA ARG A 246 -3.95 -3.64 -8.71
C ARG A 246 -4.87 -4.61 -9.44
N ARG A 247 -4.35 -5.77 -9.85
CA ARG A 247 -5.12 -6.75 -10.63
C ARG A 247 -6.23 -7.41 -9.81
N LEU A 248 -5.94 -7.76 -8.56
CA LEU A 248 -6.89 -8.50 -7.72
C LEU A 248 -7.92 -7.59 -7.06
N LEU A 249 -7.61 -6.32 -6.81
CA LEU A 249 -8.55 -5.35 -6.25
C LEU A 249 -9.40 -4.64 -7.31
N ALA A 250 -8.94 -4.57 -8.57
CA ALA A 250 -9.65 -3.88 -9.66
C ALA A 250 -11.13 -4.26 -9.83
N PRO A 251 -11.56 -5.53 -9.65
CA PRO A 251 -12.97 -5.89 -9.77
C PRO A 251 -13.85 -5.23 -8.70
N SER A 252 -13.33 -5.06 -7.47
CA SER A 252 -14.07 -4.47 -6.34
C SER A 252 -13.82 -2.97 -6.19
N PHE A 253 -12.69 -2.47 -6.70
CA PHE A 253 -12.23 -1.09 -6.62
C PHE A 253 -11.78 -0.62 -8.02
N PRO A 254 -12.69 -0.08 -8.85
CA PRO A 254 -12.40 0.31 -10.22
C PRO A 254 -11.40 1.47 -10.34
N HIS A 255 -11.18 2.23 -9.27
CA HIS A 255 -10.29 3.40 -9.26
C HIS A 255 -9.10 3.17 -8.33
N ILE A 256 -7.89 3.09 -8.89
CA ILE A 256 -6.67 2.81 -8.13
C ILE A 256 -5.59 3.86 -8.41
N LEU A 257 -5.05 4.48 -7.35
CA LEU A 257 -3.82 5.28 -7.40
C LEU A 257 -2.67 4.46 -6.82
N TYR A 258 -1.58 4.39 -7.55
CA TYR A 258 -0.43 3.55 -7.21
C TYR A 258 0.86 4.19 -7.69
N ASP A 259 1.98 3.59 -7.27
CA ASP A 259 3.32 4.03 -7.63
C ASP A 259 3.54 5.52 -7.29
N VAL A 260 3.10 5.86 -6.08
CA VAL A 260 3.03 7.22 -5.56
C VAL A 260 4.39 7.63 -5.02
N GLY A 261 4.82 8.85 -5.34
CA GLY A 261 6.08 9.44 -4.96
C GLY A 261 7.24 9.06 -5.88
N PRO A 262 8.34 9.84 -5.82
CA PRO A 262 9.53 9.57 -6.61
C PRO A 262 10.25 8.31 -6.11
N SER A 263 10.83 7.55 -7.04
CA SER A 263 11.88 6.57 -6.80
C SER A 263 13.04 6.91 -7.75
N GLY A 264 14.28 6.58 -7.39
CA GLY A 264 15.47 6.99 -8.11
C GLY A 264 16.06 8.31 -7.60
N PRO A 265 16.88 9.01 -8.43
CA PRO A 265 17.46 10.28 -8.04
C PRO A 265 16.36 11.28 -7.72
N TYR A 266 16.49 12.05 -6.65
CA TYR A 266 15.52 13.05 -6.24
C TYR A 266 16.21 14.15 -5.44
N ARG A 267 16.12 15.40 -5.92
CA ARG A 267 16.88 16.54 -5.37
C ARG A 267 18.38 16.19 -5.24
N CYS A 268 18.96 16.34 -4.06
CA CYS A 268 20.37 16.07 -3.79
C CYS A 268 20.66 14.62 -3.33
N GLY A 269 19.76 13.67 -3.58
CA GLY A 269 19.92 12.28 -3.12
C GLY A 269 19.25 11.24 -4.00
N PHE A 270 19.14 10.02 -3.49
CA PHE A 270 18.53 8.88 -4.18
C PHE A 270 17.51 8.19 -3.26
N ARG A 271 16.30 7.94 -3.78
CA ARG A 271 15.24 7.18 -3.10
C ARG A 271 15.14 5.79 -3.73
N PHE A 272 15.49 4.74 -3.00
CA PHE A 272 15.39 3.37 -3.51
C PHE A 272 13.94 2.92 -3.68
N PHE A 273 13.05 3.41 -2.83
CA PHE A 273 11.64 3.10 -2.86
C PHE A 273 10.82 4.36 -3.11
N ASN A 274 9.68 4.19 -3.78
CA ASN A 274 8.63 5.20 -3.81
C ASN A 274 8.02 5.38 -2.40
N SER A 275 6.89 6.07 -2.27
CA SER A 275 6.28 6.30 -0.95
C SER A 275 5.70 5.06 -0.29
N GLY A 276 5.46 3.99 -1.06
CA GLY A 276 4.72 2.81 -0.60
C GLY A 276 3.23 3.08 -0.37
N LEU A 277 2.72 4.26 -0.73
CA LEU A 277 1.29 4.60 -0.65
C LEU A 277 0.54 4.01 -1.85
N PHE A 278 -0.65 3.49 -1.56
CA PHE A 278 -1.56 2.91 -2.55
C PHE A 278 -3.00 3.21 -2.12
N LEU A 279 -3.83 3.73 -3.03
CA LEU A 279 -5.24 3.98 -2.78
C LEU A 279 -6.09 3.15 -3.75
N ALA A 280 -7.07 2.42 -3.23
CA ALA A 280 -8.15 1.84 -4.02
C ALA A 280 -9.48 2.47 -3.62
N SER A 281 -10.34 2.76 -4.58
CA SER A 281 -11.61 3.46 -4.38
C SER A 281 -12.71 2.87 -5.26
N ARG A 282 -13.92 2.78 -4.71
CA ARG A 282 -15.14 2.51 -5.48
C ARG A 282 -15.60 3.71 -6.28
N TYR A 283 -15.30 4.91 -5.78
CA TYR A 283 -15.71 6.17 -6.35
C TYR A 283 -14.58 6.81 -7.18
N PRO A 284 -14.91 7.52 -8.28
CA PRO A 284 -13.90 8.19 -9.10
C PRO A 284 -13.24 9.33 -8.31
N PRO A 285 -11.90 9.33 -8.16
CA PRO A 285 -11.20 10.51 -7.69
C PRO A 285 -11.44 11.67 -8.65
N LEU A 286 -11.63 12.86 -8.11
CA LEU A 286 -11.72 14.12 -8.85
C LEU A 286 -10.33 14.74 -9.01
N ALA A 287 -9.49 14.61 -7.98
CA ALA A 287 -8.13 15.10 -8.00
C ALA A 287 -7.22 14.31 -7.05
N ALA A 288 -5.93 14.27 -7.36
CA ALA A 288 -4.92 13.75 -6.44
C ALA A 288 -3.65 14.60 -6.46
N LYS A 289 -2.98 14.70 -5.31
CA LYS A 289 -1.70 15.38 -5.16
C LYS A 289 -0.85 14.70 -4.10
N TYR A 290 0.42 14.48 -4.42
CA TYR A 290 1.39 13.89 -3.52
C TYR A 290 2.37 14.96 -3.00
N PHE A 291 2.64 14.93 -1.70
CA PHE A 291 3.59 15.81 -1.02
C PHE A 291 4.66 14.97 -0.33
N CYS A 292 5.91 15.08 -0.80
CA CYS A 292 7.06 14.44 -0.16
C CYS A 292 7.46 15.21 1.10
N TYR A 293 7.68 14.51 2.20
CA TYR A 293 8.20 15.15 3.41
C TYR A 293 9.64 15.64 3.18
N PRO A 294 9.99 16.86 3.65
CA PRO A 294 11.30 17.45 3.39
C PRO A 294 12.44 16.74 4.14
N ASN A 295 12.12 16.16 5.30
CA ASN A 295 13.08 15.56 6.21
C ASN A 295 12.85 14.05 6.27
N ALA A 296 13.91 13.28 6.02
CA ALA A 296 13.93 11.85 6.27
C ALA A 296 15.23 11.50 7.01
N ARG A 297 15.19 10.52 7.92
CA ARG A 297 16.35 10.08 8.70
C ARG A 297 16.47 8.56 8.67
N GLY A 298 17.70 8.06 8.75
CA GLY A 298 17.97 6.63 8.79
C GLY A 298 17.39 5.88 7.60
N GLU A 299 16.78 4.72 7.87
CA GLU A 299 16.18 3.85 6.86
C GLU A 299 15.01 4.50 6.10
N ASP A 300 14.27 5.42 6.74
CA ASP A 300 13.17 6.14 6.09
C ASP A 300 13.66 7.06 4.96
N SER A 301 14.94 7.40 4.91
CA SER A 301 15.55 8.14 3.80
C SER A 301 15.62 7.34 2.49
N LEU A 302 15.49 6.01 2.57
CA LEU A 302 15.47 5.14 1.39
C LEU A 302 14.14 5.20 0.65
N ALA A 303 13.07 5.64 1.30
CA ALA A 303 11.73 5.76 0.72
C ALA A 303 11.32 7.23 0.60
N ALA A 304 10.53 7.55 -0.43
CA ALA A 304 9.92 8.88 -0.54
C ALA A 304 8.70 8.98 0.39
N LYS A 305 8.91 9.13 1.70
CA LYS A 305 7.81 9.31 2.66
C LYS A 305 7.06 10.61 2.37
N GLY A 306 5.73 10.58 2.51
CA GLY A 306 4.90 11.73 2.20
C GLY A 306 3.42 11.52 2.45
N LEU A 307 2.63 12.45 1.95
CA LEU A 307 1.18 12.51 2.05
C LEU A 307 0.56 12.47 0.65
N LEU A 308 -0.41 11.59 0.44
CA LEU A 308 -1.27 11.57 -0.74
C LEU A 308 -2.63 12.18 -0.38
N CYS A 309 -2.93 13.35 -0.94
CA CYS A 309 -4.24 13.99 -0.83
C CYS A 309 -5.09 13.61 -2.04
N VAL A 310 -6.33 13.19 -1.81
CA VAL A 310 -7.29 12.83 -2.85
C VAL A 310 -8.62 13.52 -2.58
N LYS A 311 -9.24 14.05 -3.62
CA LYS A 311 -10.56 14.71 -3.61
C LYS A 311 -11.50 13.95 -4.52
#